data_AF-A0A7L0RVI9-F1
#
_entry.id   AF-A0A7L0RVI9-F1
#
_cell.length_a   1.000
_cell.length_b   1.000
_cell.length_c   1.000
_cell.angle_alpha   90.00
_cell.angle_beta   90.00
_cell.angle_gamma   90.00
#
_symmetry.space_group_name_H-M   'P 1'
#
loop_
_entity.id
_entity.type
_entity.pdbx_description
1 polymer ?
#
loop_
_entity_poly.entity_id
_entity_poly.type
_entity_poly.pdbx_seq_one_letter_code
_entity_poly.pdbx_strand_id
1 'polypeptide(L)' 'ILARKFTDKHEWVTVENGVGTVGISNFAQEALGDVVYCSLPEIGTKLSQHGKF' A
#
# COMPACT_ATOMS: atom_id res chain seq x y z
N ILE A 1 6.12 18.03 -6.09
CA ILE A 1 7.08 16.95 -5.76
C ILE A 1 6.28 15.79 -5.18
N LEU A 2 6.31 14.63 -5.83
CA LEU A 2 5.63 13.42 -5.35
C LEU A 2 6.44 12.84 -4.19
N ALA A 3 6.05 13.17 -2.96
CA ALA A 3 6.68 12.60 -1.78
C ALA A 3 6.11 11.21 -1.51
N ARG A 4 6.89 10.16 -1.78
CA ARG A 4 6.56 8.79 -1.39
C ARG A 4 6.91 8.59 0.08
N LYS A 5 5.92 8.24 0.90
CA LYS A 5 6.09 7.91 2.32
C LYS A 5 6.13 6.39 2.48
N PHE A 6 6.94 5.91 3.41
CA PHE A 6 7.12 4.49 3.70
C PHE A 6 6.68 4.17 5.12
N THR A 7 6.21 2.94 5.35
CA THR A 7 5.92 2.40 6.68
C THR A 7 6.96 1.34 7.04
N ASP A 8 7.11 1.08 8.34
CA ASP A 8 7.98 0.00 8.84
C ASP A 8 7.50 -1.40 8.43
N LYS A 9 6.28 -1.50 7.86
CA LYS A 9 5.70 -2.74 7.32
C LYS A 9 6.04 -2.98 5.85
N HIS A 10 7.03 -2.26 5.32
CA HIS A 10 7.42 -2.37 3.92
C HIS A 10 6.30 -1.97 2.94
N GLU A 11 5.43 -1.06 3.34
CA GLU A 11 4.40 -0.46 2.50
C GLU A 11 4.79 0.98 2.16
N TRP A 12 4.24 1.50 1.08
CA TRP A 12 4.43 2.89 0.68
C TRP A 12 3.12 3.53 0.25
N VAL A 13 3.08 4.85 0.37
CA VAL A 13 2.00 5.69 -0.17
C VAL A 13 2.58 6.89 -0.90
N THR A 14 2.04 7.17 -2.08
CA THR A 14 2.30 8.42 -2.82
C THR A 14 0.99 9.19 -2.89
N VAL A 15 1.02 10.48 -2.54
CA VAL A 15 -0.17 11.35 -2.60
C VAL A 15 0.01 12.35 -3.72
N GLU A 16 -0.94 12.37 -4.65
CA GLU A 16 -1.02 13.33 -5.74
C GLU A 16 -2.44 13.88 -5.82
N ASN A 17 -2.58 15.20 -5.80
CA ASN A 17 -3.88 15.89 -5.98
C ASN A 17 -5.02 15.36 -5.09
N GLY A 18 -4.70 14.98 -3.84
CA GLY A 18 -5.68 14.44 -2.89
C GLY A 18 -6.00 12.95 -3.06
N VAL A 19 -5.41 12.29 -4.06
CA VAL A 19 -5.50 10.84 -4.27
C VAL A 19 -4.24 10.17 -3.73
N GLY A 20 -4.41 9.20 -2.84
CA GLY A 20 -3.34 8.37 -2.31
C GLY A 20 -3.24 7.03 -3.04
N THR A 21 -2.11 6.74 -3.66
CA THR A 21 -1.78 5.42 -4.21
C THR A 21 -0.92 4.68 -3.22
N VAL A 22 -1.31 3.45 -2.85
CA VAL A 22 -0.61 2.59 -1.89
C VAL A 22 -0.06 1.34 -2.55
N GLY A 23 1.00 0.76 -1.97
CA GLY A 23 1.55 -0.51 -2.43
C GLY A 23 2.58 -1.09 -1.47
N ILE A 24 3.10 -2.26 -1.80
CA ILE A 24 4.20 -2.90 -1.08
C ILE A 24 5.55 -2.51 -1.71
N SER A 25 6.61 -2.49 -0.91
CA SER A 25 7.96 -2.17 -1.35
C SER A 25 8.61 -3.31 -2.14
N ASN A 26 9.68 -3.00 -2.88
CA ASN A 26 10.45 -3.99 -3.64
C ASN A 26 10.98 -5.13 -2.75
N PHE A 27 11.34 -4.81 -1.51
CA PHE A 27 11.80 -5.81 -0.54
C PHE A 27 10.69 -6.80 -0.15
N ALA A 28 9.46 -6.29 0.03
CA ALA A 28 8.32 -7.13 0.39
C ALA A 28 7.92 -8.08 -0.75
N GLN A 29 7.94 -7.64 -2.01
CA GLN A 29 7.64 -8.54 -3.14
C GLN A 29 8.71 -9.65 -3.28
N GLU A 30 9.99 -9.34 -3.09
CA GLU A 30 11.07 -10.34 -3.18
C GLU A 30 10.94 -11.38 -2.06
N ALA A 31 10.50 -10.97 -0.87
CA ALA A 31 10.24 -11.87 0.25
C ALA A 31 8.99 -12.75 0.06
N LEU A 32 7.97 -12.25 -0.65
CA LEU A 32 6.73 -12.99 -0.92
C LEU A 32 6.88 -14.01 -2.06
N GLY A 33 7.80 -13.79 -3.01
CA GLY A 33 7.96 -14.62 -4.20
C GLY A 33 6.84 -14.39 -5.21
N ASP A 34 6.35 -15.45 -5.86
CA ASP A 34 5.25 -15.35 -6.84
C ASP A 34 3.92 -15.08 -6.14
N VAL A 35 3.46 -13.82 -6.23
CA VAL A 35 2.17 -13.39 -5.67
C VAL A 35 1.04 -13.83 -6.60
N VAL A 36 0.25 -14.82 -6.18
CA VAL A 36 -0.89 -15.36 -6.95
C VAL A 36 -2.25 -14.81 -6.53
N TYR A 37 -2.32 -14.10 -5.40
CA TYR A 37 -3.57 -13.58 -4.84
C TYR A 37 -3.33 -12.28 -4.06
N CYS A 38 -4.28 -11.35 -4.16
CA CYS A 38 -4.33 -10.15 -3.34
C CYS A 38 -5.78 -9.89 -2.90
N SER A 39 -5.98 -9.63 -1.61
CA SER A 39 -7.28 -9.20 -1.08
C SER A 39 -7.31 -7.68 -1.02
N LEU A 40 -8.24 -7.07 -1.75
CA LEU A 40 -8.42 -5.62 -1.79
C LEU A 40 -9.73 -5.23 -1.10
N PRO A 41 -9.77 -4.08 -0.40
CA PRO A 41 -11.01 -3.58 0.20
C PRO A 41 -12.00 -3.15 -0.89
N GLU A 42 -13.29 -3.19 -0.55
CA GLU A 42 -14.34 -2.70 -1.46
C GLU A 42 -14.26 -1.18 -1.64
N ILE A 43 -14.70 -0.71 -2.80
CA ILE A 43 -14.76 0.72 -3.11
C ILE A 43 -15.65 1.43 -2.07
N GLY A 44 -15.14 2.50 -1.46
CA GLY A 44 -15.85 3.25 -0.42
C GLY A 44 -15.57 2.78 1.02
N THR A 45 -14.78 1.71 1.20
CA THR A 45 -14.35 1.28 2.53
C THR A 45 -13.54 2.37 3.23
N LYS A 46 -13.94 2.73 4.45
CA LYS A 46 -13.18 3.66 5.29
C LYS A 46 -11.97 2.95 5.90
N LEU A 47 -10.77 3.36 5.49
CA LEU A 47 -9.51 2.81 6.00
C LEU A 47 -8.95 3.67 7.13
N SER A 48 -8.23 3.03 8.06
CA SER A 48 -7.42 3.68 9.08
C SER A 48 -5.94 3.34 8.85
N GLN A 49 -5.03 4.23 9.23
CA GLN A 49 -3.58 4.13 8.92
C GLN A 49 -2.91 2.78 9.30
N HIS A 50 -3.49 2.04 10.24
CA HIS A 50 -3.00 0.71 10.66
C HIS A 50 -4.10 -0.36 10.67
N GLY A 51 -5.26 -0.06 10.09
CA GLY A 51 -6.37 -1.01 10.00
C GLY A 51 -6.06 -2.11 8.99
N LYS A 52 -6.32 -3.37 9.37
CA LYS A 52 -6.29 -4.49 8.43
C LYS A 52 -7.58 -4.50 7.62
N PHE A 53 -7.47 -4.89 6.35
CA PHE A 53 -8.57 -5.16 5.44
C PHE A 53 -8.39 -6.56 4.85
#